data_AF-A0A7C6D2C9-F1
#
_entry.id   AF-A0A7C6D2C9-F1
#
_cell.length_a   1.000
_cell.length_b   1.000
_cell.length_c   1.000
_cell.angle_alpha   90.00
_cell.angle_beta   90.00
_cell.angle_gamma   90.00
#
_symmetry.space_group_name_H-M   'P 1'
#
loop_
_entity.id
_entity.type
_entity.pdbx_description
1 polymer ?
#
loop_
_entity_poly.entity_id
_entity_poly.type
_entity_poly.pdbx_seq_one_letter_code
_entity_poly.pdbx_strand_id
1 'polypeptide(L)'
;MWWSEASTHEEGQGFKCLADSERTMVFPREVLNELKWHRGRLEDARITYLHRGAPGDRRTISGSEIVALERSFFTTAESRIPYHRIRLIELDGEALYVDREEVIVEGTP
;
A
#
# COMPACT_ATOMS: atom_id res chain seq x y z
N MET A 1 -31.71 8.87 41.55
CA MET A 1 -31.41 7.57 40.91
C MET A 1 -31.70 7.75 39.42
N TRP A 2 -30.76 8.42 38.75
CA TRP A 2 -29.94 7.79 37.72
C TRP A 2 -30.80 7.24 36.58
N TRP A 3 -31.17 8.16 35.69
CA TRP A 3 -31.21 7.88 34.26
C TRP A 3 -29.77 7.54 33.87
N SER A 4 -29.50 6.27 33.54
CA SER A 4 -28.19 5.85 33.02
C SER A 4 -28.31 5.44 31.55
N GLU A 5 -27.48 6.12 30.76
CA GLU A 5 -26.87 5.70 29.50
C GLU A 5 -27.80 5.58 28.29
N ALA A 6 -28.06 6.70 27.61
CA ALA A 6 -27.22 7.25 26.52
C ALA A 6 -27.33 6.43 25.23
N SER A 7 -28.35 6.80 24.44
CA SER A 7 -28.32 6.68 22.98
C SER A 7 -27.10 7.44 22.45
N THR A 8 -26.07 6.74 22.03
CA THR A 8 -25.03 7.32 21.19
C THR A 8 -25.46 7.14 19.73
N HIS A 9 -26.11 8.17 19.21
CA HIS A 9 -25.86 8.61 17.84
C HIS A 9 -24.36 8.88 17.72
N GLU A 10 -23.71 8.39 16.66
CA GLU A 10 -23.03 9.26 15.69
C GLU A 10 -22.39 8.40 14.59
N GLU A 11 -23.07 8.42 13.45
CA GLU A 11 -22.49 8.16 12.15
C GLU A 11 -21.42 9.22 11.87
N GLY A 12 -20.15 8.85 12.02
CA GLY A 12 -19.01 9.70 11.71
C GLY A 12 -18.33 9.27 10.41
N GLN A 13 -19.02 9.45 9.27
CA GLN A 13 -18.39 9.45 7.96
C GLN A 13 -17.41 10.63 7.88
N GLY A 14 -16.14 10.37 8.19
CA GLY A 14 -15.03 11.31 8.05
C GLY A 14 -14.16 10.98 6.84
N PHE A 15 -14.76 10.89 5.65
CA PHE A 15 -13.98 11.09 4.43
C PHE A 15 -13.75 12.59 4.24
N LYS A 16 -12.49 12.94 3.96
CA LYS A 16 -12.06 13.91 2.92
C LYS A 16 -11.07 14.96 3.44
N CYS A 17 -9.78 14.68 3.26
CA CYS A 17 -8.84 15.70 2.81
C CYS A 17 -8.61 15.47 1.31
N LEU A 18 -9.07 16.44 0.52
CA LEU A 18 -8.92 16.54 -0.92
C LEU A 18 -7.48 16.92 -1.27
N ALA A 19 -6.79 16.05 -2.01
CA ALA A 19 -5.83 16.47 -3.03
C ALA A 19 -5.83 15.43 -4.16
N ASP A 20 -6.32 15.88 -5.31
CA ASP A 20 -6.40 15.21 -6.62
C ASP A 20 -7.57 14.25 -6.81
N SER A 21 -8.74 14.86 -7.07
CA SER A 21 -9.90 14.20 -7.66
C SER A 21 -9.64 13.95 -9.15
N GLU A 22 -9.99 12.75 -9.64
CA GLU A 22 -9.96 12.27 -11.04
C GLU A 22 -8.71 11.50 -11.57
N ARG A 23 -7.89 10.93 -10.68
CA ARG A 23 -7.31 9.61 -10.96
C ARG A 23 -7.73 8.71 -9.82
N THR A 24 -8.37 7.57 -10.14
CA THR A 24 -8.67 6.49 -9.19
C THR A 24 -7.50 6.38 -8.22
N MET A 25 -7.71 6.73 -6.95
CA MET A 25 -6.67 6.64 -5.93
C MET A 25 -6.40 5.16 -5.70
N VAL A 26 -5.58 4.57 -6.55
CA VAL A 26 -5.17 3.17 -6.46
C VAL A 26 -4.33 3.07 -5.20
N PHE A 27 -4.87 2.43 -4.15
CA PHE A 27 -4.11 2.23 -2.93
C PHE A 27 -3.19 1.01 -3.07
N PRO A 28 -1.97 1.02 -2.48
CA PRO A 28 -1.06 -0.11 -2.57
C PRO A 28 -1.70 -1.44 -2.12
N ARG A 29 -2.55 -1.36 -1.10
CA ARG A 29 -3.31 -2.50 -0.59
C ARG A 29 -4.25 -3.08 -1.64
N GLU A 30 -4.92 -2.24 -2.42
CA GLU A 30 -5.87 -2.70 -3.44
C GLU A 30 -5.15 -3.45 -4.55
N VAL A 31 -4.01 -2.91 -5.00
CA VAL A 31 -3.16 -3.59 -5.99
C VAL A 31 -2.65 -4.94 -5.48
N LEU A 32 -2.13 -4.99 -4.25
CA LEU A 32 -1.67 -6.26 -3.67
C LEU A 32 -2.81 -7.28 -3.49
N ASN A 33 -4.00 -6.82 -3.11
CA ASN A 33 -5.18 -7.68 -3.00
C ASN A 33 -5.65 -8.17 -4.37
N GLU A 34 -5.64 -7.31 -5.39
CA GLU A 34 -5.97 -7.71 -6.77
C GLU A 34 -4.99 -8.78 -7.27
N LEU A 35 -3.70 -8.57 -7.06
CA LEU A 35 -2.65 -9.51 -7.42
C LEU A 35 -2.80 -10.85 -6.71
N LYS A 36 -3.14 -10.83 -5.41
CA LYS A 36 -3.28 -12.05 -4.60
C LYS A 36 -4.55 -12.83 -4.92
N TRP A 37 -5.70 -12.16 -4.94
CA TRP A 37 -7.00 -12.84 -4.95
C TRP A 37 -7.60 -12.99 -6.35
N HIS A 38 -7.31 -12.05 -7.26
CA HIS A 38 -7.90 -12.06 -8.59
C HIS A 38 -6.94 -12.59 -9.65
N ARG A 39 -5.67 -12.13 -9.62
CA ARG A 39 -4.67 -12.54 -10.63
C ARG A 39 -3.87 -13.78 -10.21
N GLY A 40 -3.70 -14.02 -8.91
CA GLY A 40 -2.85 -15.09 -8.40
C GLY A 40 -1.36 -14.90 -8.71
N ARG A 41 -0.94 -13.69 -9.10
CA ARG A 41 0.42 -13.36 -9.55
C ARG A 41 1.17 -12.48 -8.55
N LEU A 42 0.83 -12.60 -7.26
CA LEU A 42 1.51 -11.86 -6.21
C LEU A 42 3.01 -12.19 -6.20
N GLU A 43 3.39 -13.44 -6.46
CA GLU A 43 4.78 -13.90 -6.45
C GLU A 43 5.66 -13.22 -7.51
N ASP A 44 5.09 -12.91 -8.67
CA ASP A 44 5.78 -12.23 -9.77
C ASP A 44 5.92 -10.71 -9.55
N ALA A 45 5.14 -10.16 -8.61
CA ALA A 45 5.15 -8.73 -8.35
C ALA A 45 6.42 -8.31 -7.59
N ARG A 46 6.89 -7.10 -7.87
CA ARG A 46 7.99 -6.45 -7.16
C ARG A 46 7.43 -5.29 -6.34
N ILE A 47 7.72 -5.28 -5.05
CA ILE A 47 7.24 -4.27 -4.12
C ILE A 47 8.44 -3.49 -3.59
N THR A 48 8.49 -2.20 -3.89
CA THR A 48 9.51 -1.28 -3.40
C THR A 48 8.95 -0.45 -2.25
N TYR A 49 9.62 -0.45 -1.11
CA TYR A 49 9.21 0.27 0.09
C TYR A 49 10.38 0.97 0.80
N LEU A 50 10.06 1.98 1.60
CA LEU A 50 11.03 2.70 2.43
C LEU A 50 11.38 1.90 3.70
N HIS A 51 12.67 1.61 3.89
CA HIS A 51 13.21 1.00 5.10
C HIS A 51 13.80 2.07 6.05
N ARG A 52 13.76 1.83 7.37
CA ARG A 52 14.31 2.78 8.36
C ARG A 52 15.79 2.42 8.59
N GLY A 53 16.73 3.28 8.22
CA GLY A 53 18.15 2.95 8.42
C GLY A 53 19.16 3.94 7.83
N ALA A 54 18.96 4.42 6.61
CA ALA A 54 19.85 5.38 5.97
C ALA A 54 19.08 6.35 5.05
N PRO A 55 19.66 7.52 4.71
CA PRO A 55 19.03 8.46 3.80
C PRO A 55 18.83 7.82 2.41
N GLY A 56 17.59 7.47 2.11
CA GLY A 56 17.19 6.91 0.81
C GLY A 56 17.05 5.39 0.75
N ASP A 57 17.11 4.66 1.87
CA ASP A 57 17.04 3.19 1.87
C ASP A 57 15.67 2.64 1.40
N ARG A 58 15.53 2.50 0.09
CA ARG A 58 14.46 1.73 -0.56
C ARG A 58 14.88 0.27 -0.61
N ARG A 59 13.97 -0.62 -0.26
CA ARG A 59 14.12 -2.06 -0.50
C ARG A 59 13.06 -2.51 -1.48
N THR A 60 13.48 -3.29 -2.46
CA THR A 60 12.59 -4.01 -3.37
C THR A 60 12.59 -5.49 -3.00
N ILE A 61 11.41 -6.05 -2.81
CA ILE A 61 11.21 -7.47 -2.55
C ILE A 61 10.30 -8.07 -3.63
N SER A 62 10.42 -9.37 -3.87
CA SER A 62 9.41 -10.11 -4.63
C SER A 62 8.19 -10.37 -3.74
N GLY A 63 6.99 -10.38 -4.32
CA GLY A 63 5.79 -10.75 -3.59
C GLY A 63 5.76 -12.22 -3.16
N SER A 64 6.68 -13.05 -3.65
CA SER A 64 6.93 -14.41 -3.13
C SER A 64 7.49 -14.39 -1.70
N GLU A 65 8.14 -13.29 -1.30
CA GLU A 65 8.66 -13.09 0.06
C GLU A 65 7.57 -12.65 1.05
N ILE A 66 6.37 -12.32 0.56
CA ILE A 66 5.24 -11.91 1.40
C ILE A 66 4.60 -13.16 1.99
N VAL A 67 4.76 -13.30 3.30
CA VAL A 67 4.17 -14.39 4.08
C VAL A 67 2.69 -14.12 4.36
N ALA A 68 2.34 -12.86 4.67
CA ALA A 68 0.97 -12.47 4.97
C ALA A 68 0.65 -11.04 4.52
N LEU A 69 -0.56 -10.87 3.97
CA LEU A 69 -1.18 -9.56 3.73
C LEU A 69 -2.24 -9.34 4.80
N GLU A 70 -1.99 -8.40 5.72
CA GLU A 70 -2.94 -8.01 6.75
C GLU A 70 -3.67 -6.71 6.36
N ARG A 71 -4.55 -6.22 7.24
CA ARG A 71 -5.41 -5.06 6.95
C ARG A 71 -4.63 -3.75 6.73
N SER A 72 -3.53 -3.57 7.45
CA SER A 72 -2.78 -2.29 7.49
C SER A 72 -1.29 -2.41 7.13
N PHE A 73 -0.77 -3.63 7.03
CA PHE A 73 0.63 -3.92 6.72
C PHE A 73 0.72 -5.31 6.09
N PHE A 74 1.85 -5.56 5.44
CA PHE A 74 2.24 -6.89 5.00
C PHE A 74 3.43 -7.37 5.82
N THR A 75 3.58 -8.69 5.88
CA THR A 75 4.62 -9.35 6.66
C THR A 75 5.47 -10.18 5.71
N THR A 76 6.78 -9.97 5.76
CA THR A 76 7.79 -10.82 5.13
C THR A 76 8.43 -11.73 6.17
N ALA A 77 9.33 -12.61 5.76
CA ALA A 77 10.10 -13.44 6.67
C ALA A 77 10.91 -12.62 7.69
N GLU A 78 11.35 -11.42 7.31
CA GLU A 78 12.27 -10.59 8.11
C GLU A 78 11.56 -9.47 8.88
N SER A 79 10.42 -8.95 8.39
CA SER A 79 9.84 -7.71 8.91
C SER A 79 8.37 -7.52 8.57
N ARG A 80 7.71 -6.67 9.37
CA ARG A 80 6.34 -6.17 9.12
C ARG A 80 6.42 -4.76 8.54
N ILE A 81 5.87 -4.57 7.35
CA ILE A 81 5.98 -3.33 6.58
C ILE A 81 4.60 -2.72 6.36
N PRO A 82 4.33 -1.51 6.89
CA PRO A 82 3.09 -0.78 6.64
C PRO A 82 2.91 -0.40 5.17
N TYR A 83 1.68 -0.46 4.67
CA TYR A 83 1.38 -0.15 3.26
C TYR A 83 1.72 1.29 2.85
N HIS A 84 1.62 2.25 3.77
CA HIS A 84 1.97 3.65 3.51
C HIS A 84 3.47 3.87 3.22
N ARG A 85 4.32 2.85 3.43
CA ARG A 85 5.75 2.89 3.10
C ARG A 85 6.05 2.34 1.71
N ILE A 86 5.06 1.72 1.05
CA ILE A 86 5.21 1.29 -0.33
C ILE A 86 5.33 2.54 -1.20
N ARG A 87 6.25 2.48 -2.16
CA ARG A 87 6.50 3.53 -3.12
C ARG A 87 6.17 3.06 -4.53
N LEU A 88 6.50 1.82 -4.86
CA LEU A 88 6.24 1.24 -6.18
C LEU A 88 5.80 -0.23 -6.08
N ILE A 89 4.84 -0.61 -6.91
CA ILE A 89 4.47 -2.00 -7.16
C ILE A 89 4.56 -2.23 -8.66
N GLU A 90 5.40 -3.17 -9.07
CA GLU A 90 5.57 -3.56 -10.47
C GLU A 90 5.17 -5.01 -10.67
N LEU A 91 4.65 -5.33 -11.86
CA LEU A 91 4.40 -6.70 -12.30
C LEU A 91 4.98 -6.84 -13.71
N ASP A 92 5.91 -7.77 -13.91
CA ASP A 92 6.58 -7.99 -15.21
C ASP A 92 7.18 -6.72 -15.86
N GLY A 93 7.60 -5.75 -15.05
CA GLY A 93 8.13 -4.45 -15.52
C GLY A 93 7.06 -3.38 -15.80
N GLU A 94 5.77 -3.69 -15.56
CA GLU A 94 4.69 -2.71 -15.60
C GLU A 94 4.41 -2.18 -14.19
N ALA A 95 4.52 -0.86 -14.01
CA ALA A 95 4.21 -0.20 -12.74
C ALA A 95 2.69 -0.14 -12.52
N LEU A 96 2.17 -0.97 -11.61
CA LEU A 96 0.75 -1.01 -11.23
C LEU A 96 0.41 0.06 -10.17
N TYR A 97 1.39 0.46 -9.37
CA TYR A 97 1.25 1.52 -8.38
C TYR A 97 2.55 2.30 -8.27
N VAL A 98 2.45 3.62 -8.27
CA VAL A 98 3.56 4.54 -8.04
C VAL A 98 3.07 5.61 -7.09
N ASP A 99 3.75 5.79 -5.98
CA ASP A 99 3.52 6.90 -5.06
C ASP A 99 3.89 8.21 -5.77
N ARG A 100 3.12 9.28 -5.57
CA ARG A 100 3.24 10.52 -6.37
C ARG A 100 4.63 11.18 -6.26
N GLU A 101 5.42 10.84 -5.26
CA GLU A 101 6.79 11.32 -5.07
C GLU A 101 7.84 10.53 -5.88
N GLU A 102 7.47 9.41 -6.51
CA GLU A 102 8.36 8.63 -7.36
C GLU A 102 8.21 9.08 -8.82
N VAL A 103 9.02 10.08 -9.20
CA VAL A 103 9.25 10.41 -10.61
C VAL A 103 10.06 9.26 -11.20
N ILE A 104 9.42 8.40 -12.00
CA ILE A 104 10.12 7.44 -12.86
C ILE A 104 10.83 8.28 -13.92
N VAL A 105 12.13 8.54 -13.72
CA VAL A 105 12.99 9.06 -14.78
C VAL A 105 13.26 7.92 -15.74
N GLU A 106 12.35 7.73 -16.69
CA GLU A 106 12.58 6.93 -17.90
C GLU A 106 13.75 7.60 -18.65
N GLY A 107 14.97 7.12 -18.41
CA GLY A 107 16.16 7.54 -19.13
C GLY A 107 16.01 7.19 -20.59
N THR A 108 15.70 8.20 -21.41
CA THR A 108 15.84 8.12 -22.86
C THR A 108 17.35 8.12 -23.18
N PRO A 109 17.87 7.16 -23.97
CA PRO A 109 19.28 7.11 -24.36
C PRO A 109 19.69 8.30 -25.25
#